data_AF-A0A962XV96-F1
#
_entry.id   AF-A0A962XV96-F1
#
_cell.length_a   1.000
_cell.length_b   1.000
_cell.length_c   1.000
_cell.angle_alpha   90.00
_cell.angle_beta   90.00
_cell.angle_gamma   90.00
#
_symmetry.space_group_name_H-M   'P 1'
#
loop_
_entity.id
_entity.type
_entity.pdbx_description
1 polymer ?
#
loop_
_entity_poly.entity_id
_entity_poly.type
_entity_poly.pdbx_seq_one_letter_code
_entity_poly.pdbx_strand_id
1 'polypeptide(L)'
;MKKHAVERQFRVFYRDYANNVAISSAQPEALAAGRLAPLAERLLTERDNFLGIVDTEDTILQCYLDDDGNSVALELVFPEAHGCLRQRVPRSQALALLDDLPDTFDANLLHGAQYID
;
A
#
# COMPACT_ATOMS: atom_id res chain seq x y z
N MET A 1 -32.90 -10.37 -6.99
CA MET A 1 -31.62 -10.62 -7.70
C MET A 1 -30.57 -9.74 -7.05
N LYS A 2 -29.66 -10.30 -6.24
CA LYS A 2 -28.51 -9.54 -5.74
C LYS A 2 -27.57 -9.38 -6.94
N LYS A 3 -27.38 -8.16 -7.44
CA LYS A 3 -26.27 -7.87 -8.36
C LYS A 3 -25.01 -8.34 -7.64
N HIS A 4 -24.31 -9.33 -8.20
CA HIS A 4 -22.93 -9.58 -7.79
C HIS A 4 -22.17 -8.32 -8.22
N ALA A 5 -21.97 -7.39 -7.30
CA ALA A 5 -21.00 -6.34 -7.50
C ALA A 5 -19.66 -7.06 -7.69
N VAL A 6 -18.98 -6.78 -8.79
CA VAL A 6 -17.61 -7.24 -8.98
C VAL A 6 -16.82 -6.67 -7.81
N GLU A 7 -16.24 -7.54 -6.99
CA GLU A 7 -15.37 -7.10 -5.91
C GLU A 7 -14.18 -6.38 -6.53
N ARG A 8 -13.96 -5.14 -6.09
CA ARG A 8 -12.89 -4.31 -6.60
C ARG A 8 -11.53 -4.95 -6.31
N GLN A 9 -10.61 -4.82 -7.27
CA GLN A 9 -9.27 -5.40 -7.17
C GLN A 9 -8.19 -4.35 -7.40
N PHE A 10 -7.04 -4.55 -6.75
CA PHE A 10 -5.81 -3.81 -6.94
C PHE A 10 -4.71 -4.76 -7.41
N ARG A 11 -3.67 -4.23 -8.04
CA ARG A 11 -2.44 -4.98 -8.27
C ARG A 11 -1.52 -4.76 -7.07
N VAL A 12 -0.93 -5.82 -6.54
CA VAL A 12 -0.05 -5.74 -5.37
C VAL A 12 1.27 -6.44 -5.62
N PHE A 13 2.30 -5.96 -4.96
CA PHE A 13 3.60 -6.61 -4.86
C PHE A 13 4.09 -6.46 -3.42
N TYR A 14 4.85 -7.41 -2.90
CA TYR A 14 5.29 -7.35 -1.51
C TYR A 14 6.46 -8.28 -1.23
N ARG A 15 7.11 -8.05 -0.09
CA ARG A 15 8.08 -8.96 0.50
C ARG A 15 7.62 -9.39 1.88
N ASP A 16 7.68 -10.69 2.11
CA ASP A 16 7.40 -11.35 3.38
C ASP A 16 8.56 -12.28 3.73
N TYR A 17 9.50 -11.76 4.50
CA TYR A 17 10.67 -12.53 4.91
C TYR A 17 10.31 -13.66 5.88
N ALA A 18 9.29 -13.48 6.73
CA ALA A 18 8.89 -14.48 7.72
C ALA A 18 8.37 -15.77 7.07
N ASN A 19 7.70 -15.65 5.91
CA ASN A 19 7.16 -16.79 5.17
C ASN A 19 7.95 -17.13 3.89
N ASN A 20 9.06 -16.42 3.63
CA ASN A 20 9.85 -16.54 2.40
C ASN A 20 9.01 -16.39 1.12
N VAL A 21 8.11 -15.41 1.12
CA VAL A 21 7.24 -15.07 -0.03
C VAL A 21 7.64 -13.70 -0.59
N ALA A 22 7.64 -13.59 -1.91
CA ALA A 22 7.80 -12.31 -2.59
C ALA A 22 6.97 -12.29 -3.86
N ILE A 23 6.25 -11.19 -4.07
CA ILE A 23 5.63 -10.85 -5.34
C ILE A 23 6.44 -9.69 -5.93
N SER A 24 6.89 -9.86 -7.17
CA SER A 24 7.73 -8.88 -7.86
C SER A 24 6.92 -7.66 -8.30
N SER A 25 7.48 -6.46 -8.14
CA SER A 25 6.88 -5.24 -8.70
C SER A 25 6.79 -5.24 -10.22
N ALA A 26 7.60 -6.05 -10.91
CA ALA A 26 7.52 -6.23 -12.36
C ALA A 26 6.34 -7.09 -12.82
N GLN A 27 5.75 -7.87 -11.92
CA GLN A 27 4.61 -8.74 -12.17
C GLN A 27 3.67 -8.73 -10.95
N PRO A 28 3.03 -7.58 -10.66
CA PRO A 28 2.16 -7.48 -9.49
C PRO A 28 0.89 -8.31 -9.71
N GLU A 29 0.38 -8.90 -8.62
CA GLU A 29 -0.75 -9.82 -8.65
C GLU A 29 -2.05 -9.13 -8.25
N ALA A 30 -3.18 -9.59 -8.80
CA ALA A 30 -4.48 -9.05 -8.44
C ALA A 30 -4.88 -9.48 -7.01
N LEU A 31 -5.31 -8.52 -6.19
CA LEU A 31 -5.82 -8.73 -4.85
C LEU A 31 -7.13 -7.97 -4.66
N ALA A 32 -8.12 -8.63 -4.06
CA ALA A 32 -9.37 -7.98 -3.70
C ALA A 32 -9.15 -6.86 -2.66
N ALA A 33 -9.87 -5.75 -2.80
CA ALA A 33 -9.74 -4.58 -1.93
C ALA A 33 -9.90 -4.94 -0.44
N GLY A 34 -10.89 -5.76 -0.10
CA GLY A 34 -11.11 -6.22 1.29
C GLY A 34 -10.03 -7.15 1.85
N ARG A 35 -8.97 -7.45 1.09
CA ARG A 35 -7.82 -8.25 1.52
C ARG A 35 -6.56 -7.42 1.72
N LEU A 36 -6.57 -6.12 1.41
CA LEU A 36 -5.42 -5.23 1.57
C LEU A 36 -5.04 -5.02 3.02
N ALA A 37 -5.97 -4.57 3.87
CA ALA A 37 -5.67 -4.35 5.29
C ALA A 37 -5.26 -5.65 6.01
N PRO A 38 -5.91 -6.81 5.83
CA PRO A 38 -5.44 -8.08 6.40
C PRO A 38 -4.03 -8.48 5.92
N LEU A 39 -3.71 -8.22 4.64
CA LEU A 39 -2.37 -8.48 4.12
C LEU A 39 -1.34 -7.55 4.77
N ALA A 40 -1.62 -6.25 4.84
CA ALA A 40 -0.75 -5.27 5.48
C ALA A 40 -0.55 -5.57 6.97
N GLU A 41 -1.60 -5.94 7.70
CA GLU A 41 -1.49 -6.31 9.10
C GLU A 41 -0.54 -7.51 9.30
N ARG A 42 -0.56 -8.48 8.38
CA ARG A 42 0.37 -9.60 8.42
C ARG A 42 1.81 -9.20 8.05
N LEU A 43 1.98 -8.33 7.04
CA LEU A 43 3.29 -7.97 6.51
C LEU A 43 4.05 -6.97 7.39
N LEU A 44 3.34 -5.94 7.89
CA LEU A 44 3.93 -4.79 8.58
C LEU A 44 4.24 -5.08 10.05
N THR A 45 4.75 -6.27 10.35
CA THR A 45 5.29 -6.68 11.65
C THR A 45 6.81 -6.80 11.63
N GLU A 46 7.40 -6.99 10.45
CA GLU A 46 8.84 -7.11 10.25
C GLU A 46 9.38 -5.86 9.54
N ARG A 47 10.53 -5.37 9.98
CA ARG A 47 11.12 -4.11 9.48
C ARG A 47 11.45 -4.13 7.99
N ASP A 48 11.88 -5.28 7.49
CA ASP A 48 12.30 -5.43 6.09
C ASP A 48 11.12 -5.77 5.15
N ASN A 49 9.93 -6.03 5.70
CA ASN A 49 8.74 -6.28 4.89
C ASN A 49 8.17 -4.97 4.33
N PHE A 50 7.59 -5.06 3.14
CA PHE A 50 6.87 -3.96 2.52
C PHE A 50 5.70 -4.50 1.69
N LEU A 51 4.70 -3.65 1.49
CA LEU A 51 3.57 -3.86 0.59
C LEU A 51 3.49 -2.69 -0.38
N GLY A 52 3.51 -2.97 -1.67
CA GLY A 52 3.19 -2.01 -2.73
C GLY A 52 1.84 -2.33 -3.35
N ILE A 53 1.05 -1.28 -3.57
CA ILE A 53 -0.30 -1.33 -4.14
C ILE A 53 -0.29 -0.41 -5.34
N VAL A 54 -0.72 -0.92 -6.50
CA VAL A 54 -0.78 -0.17 -7.74
C VAL A 54 -2.23 0.08 -8.10
N ASP A 55 -2.57 1.35 -8.32
CA ASP A 55 -3.89 1.79 -8.73
C ASP A 55 -4.13 1.58 -10.24
N THR A 56 -5.21 2.15 -10.78
CA THR A 56 -5.53 2.07 -12.22
C THR A 56 -4.71 3.01 -13.11
N GLU A 57 -3.97 3.96 -12.53
CA GLU A 57 -3.11 4.93 -13.23
C GLU A 57 -1.61 4.64 -13.05
N ASP A 58 -1.28 3.43 -12.56
CA ASP A 58 0.09 3.00 -12.27
C ASP A 58 0.78 3.79 -11.14
N THR A 59 0.03 4.57 -10.36
CA THR A 59 0.53 5.19 -9.13
C THR A 59 0.65 4.14 -8.04
N ILE A 60 1.75 4.20 -7.29
CA ILE A 60 2.09 3.18 -6.29
C ILE A 60 1.94 3.76 -4.88
N LEU A 61 1.10 3.15 -4.05
CA LEU A 61 1.14 3.33 -2.60
C LEU A 61 2.00 2.21 -2.00
N GLN A 62 3.13 2.59 -1.40
CA GLN A 62 4.03 1.68 -0.71
C GLN A 62 3.92 1.88 0.81
N CYS A 63 3.79 0.76 1.52
CA CYS A 63 3.64 0.69 2.96
C CYS A 63 4.78 -0.17 3.54
N TYR A 64 5.47 0.34 4.55
CA TYR A 64 6.48 -0.42 5.31
C TYR A 64 6.56 0.08 6.75
N LEU A 65 7.12 -0.74 7.64
CA LEU A 65 7.30 -0.35 9.03
C LEU A 65 8.39 0.73 9.12
N ASP A 66 8.14 1.82 9.83
CA ASP A 66 9.14 2.86 10.05
C ASP A 66 10.18 2.40 11.09
N ASP A 67 11.29 3.13 11.19
CA ASP A 67 12.42 2.77 12.05
C ASP A 67 12.06 2.66 13.55
N ASP A 68 11.00 3.35 13.97
CA ASP A 68 10.46 3.31 15.33
C ASP A 68 9.76 1.98 15.67
N GLY A 69 9.45 1.15 14.67
CA GLY A 69 8.75 -0.13 14.81
C GLY A 69 7.28 -0.04 15.20
N ASN A 70 6.71 1.16 15.32
CA ASN A 70 5.35 1.43 15.79
C ASN A 70 4.50 2.19 14.77
N SER A 71 5.15 2.89 13.85
CA SER A 71 4.54 3.66 12.78
C SER A 71 4.71 2.94 11.44
N VAL A 72 3.78 3.21 10.53
CA VAL A 72 3.87 2.79 9.14
C VAL A 72 4.25 4.01 8.32
N ALA A 73 5.31 3.87 7.52
CA ALA A 73 5.61 4.79 6.45
C ALA A 73 4.72 4.47 5.25
N LEU A 74 4.03 5.49 4.76
CA LEU A 74 3.24 5.47 3.54
C LEU A 74 3.94 6.36 2.52
N GLU A 75 4.23 5.80 1.35
CA GLU A 75 4.85 6.51 0.24
C GLU A 75 3.96 6.42 -0.99
N LEU A 76 3.61 7.57 -1.55
CA LEU A 76 2.95 7.67 -2.83
C LEU A 76 3.99 7.99 -3.91
N VAL A 77 4.33 6.98 -4.69
CA VAL A 77 5.32 7.04 -5.75
C VAL A 77 4.61 7.27 -7.08
N PHE A 78 4.96 8.36 -7.74
CA PHE A 78 4.50 8.68 -9.08
C PHE A 78 5.59 8.25 -10.07
N PRO A 79 5.35 7.28 -10.98
CA PRO A 79 6.39 6.76 -11.88
C PRO A 79 7.07 7.83 -12.75
N GLU A 80 6.36 8.90 -13.07
CA GLU A 80 6.87 10.02 -13.89
C GLU A 80 7.62 11.08 -13.07
N ALA A 81 7.57 11.03 -11.73
CA ALA A 81 8.23 11.99 -10.86
C ALA A 81 9.58 11.47 -10.37
N HIS A 82 10.47 12.40 -10.00
CA HIS A 82 11.77 12.08 -9.42
C HIS A 82 11.73 11.71 -7.93
N GLY A 83 10.55 11.75 -7.29
CA GLY A 83 10.39 11.60 -5.86
C GLY A 83 9.01 11.07 -5.47
N CYS A 84 8.71 11.05 -4.17
CA CYS A 84 7.45 10.54 -3.64
C CYS A 84 6.83 11.47 -2.58
N LEU A 85 5.54 11.33 -2.32
CA LEU A 85 4.91 11.91 -1.13
C LEU A 85 5.01 10.90 0.00
N ARG A 86 5.61 11.27 1.12
CA ARG A 86 5.77 10.40 2.28
C ARG A 86 5.00 10.93 3.47
N GLN A 87 4.30 10.03 4.17
CA GLN A 87 3.67 10.29 5.46
C GLN A 87 3.99 9.15 6.43
N ARG A 88 4.10 9.47 7.72
CA ARG A 88 4.17 8.49 8.80
C ARG A 88 2.87 8.53 9.57
N VAL A 89 2.28 7.36 9.78
CA VAL A 89 1.01 7.23 10.50
C VAL A 89 1.05 6.06 11.49
N PRO A 90 0.24 6.08 12.56
CA PRO A 90 0.03 4.89 13.37
C PRO A 90 -0.51 3.75 12.52
N ARG A 91 -0.14 2.51 12.87
CA ARG A 91 -0.58 1.30 12.17
C ARG A 91 -2.10 1.23 11.97
N SER A 92 -2.89 1.57 12.97
CA SER A 92 -4.36 1.57 12.88
C SER A 92 -4.88 2.53 11.79
N GLN A 93 -4.23 3.67 11.60
CA GLN A 93 -4.59 4.64 10.56
C GLN A 93 -4.20 4.14 9.17
N ALA A 94 -3.03 3.51 9.03
CA ALA A 94 -2.64 2.88 7.78
C ALA A 94 -3.64 1.77 7.37
N LEU A 95 -4.03 0.90 8.30
CA LEU A 95 -5.01 -0.16 8.01
C LEU A 95 -6.38 0.40 7.63
N ALA A 96 -6.86 1.44 8.33
CA ALA A 96 -8.11 2.11 7.98
C ALA A 96 -8.07 2.76 6.59
N LEU A 97 -6.93 3.34 6.20
CA LEU A 97 -6.73 3.87 4.86
C LEU A 97 -6.80 2.76 3.81
N LEU A 98 -6.18 1.60 4.07
CA LEU A 98 -6.21 0.46 3.15
C LEU A 98 -7.60 -0.14 2.95
N ASP A 99 -8.47 -0.07 3.95
CA ASP A 99 -9.87 -0.52 3.86
C ASP A 99 -10.73 0.39 2.96
N ASP A 100 -10.38 1.67 2.85
CA ASP A 100 -11.14 2.70 2.13
C ASP A 100 -10.33 3.36 1.00
N LEU A 101 -9.38 2.62 0.41
CA LEU A 101 -8.58 3.14 -0.70
C LEU A 101 -9.48 3.54 -1.88
N PRO A 102 -9.21 4.64 -2.60
CA PRO A 102 -9.85 4.95 -3.87
C PRO A 102 -9.31 4.10 -5.03
N ASP A 103 -9.91 4.18 -6.21
CA ASP A 103 -9.47 3.44 -7.41
C ASP A 103 -8.22 4.06 -8.07
N THR A 104 -8.04 5.36 -7.85
CA THR A 104 -6.90 6.17 -8.29
C THR A 104 -6.32 6.94 -7.12
N PHE A 105 -4.99 7.08 -7.09
CA PHE A 105 -4.26 7.74 -6.02
C PHE A 105 -3.76 9.10 -6.49
N ASP A 106 -3.93 10.11 -5.66
CA ASP A 106 -3.40 11.45 -5.89
C ASP A 106 -2.79 12.01 -4.60
N ALA A 107 -2.29 13.25 -4.67
CA ALA A 107 -1.69 13.92 -3.53
C ALA A 107 -2.66 14.11 -2.33
N ASN A 108 -3.97 14.01 -2.53
CA ASN A 108 -4.95 14.10 -1.45
C ASN A 108 -5.04 12.81 -0.64
N LEU A 109 -4.60 11.66 -1.18
CA LEU A 109 -4.63 10.40 -0.45
C LEU A 109 -3.82 10.46 0.85
N LEU A 110 -2.67 11.15 0.83
CA LEU A 110 -1.78 11.32 1.98
C LEU A 110 -1.80 12.78 2.45
N HIS A 111 -2.90 13.19 3.07
CA HIS A 111 -3.04 14.56 3.60
C HIS A 111 -1.92 14.91 4.60
N GLY A 112 -1.15 15.94 4.27
CA GLY A 112 -0.02 16.40 5.09
C GLY A 112 1.28 15.64 4.84
N ALA A 113 1.34 14.81 3.79
CA ALA A 113 2.59 14.20 3.35
C ALA A 113 3.62 15.24 2.93
N GLN A 114 4.88 14.88 3.12
CA GLN A 114 6.03 15.65 2.69
C GLN A 114 6.54 15.10 1.36
N TYR A 115 6.89 15.98 0.43
CA TYR A 115 7.58 15.56 -0.78
C TYR A 115 9.05 15.24 -0.45
N ILE A 116 9.52 14.07 -0.89
CA ILE A 116 10.89 13.60 -0.75
C ILE A 116 11.45 13.41 -2.17
N ASP A 117 12.60 14.04 -2.44
CA ASP A 117 13.33 13.97 -3.71
C ASP A 117 14.47 12.95 -3.71
#